data_AF-A0AA88XS53-F1
#
_entry.id   AF-A0AA88XS53-F1
#
_cell.length_a   1.000
_cell.length_b   1.000
_cell.length_c   1.000
_cell.angle_alpha   90.00
_cell.angle_beta   90.00
_cell.angle_gamma   90.00
#
_symmetry.space_group_name_H-M   'P 1'
#
loop_
_entity.id
_entity.type
_entity.pdbx_description
1 polymer ?
#
loop_
_entity_poly.entity_id
_entity_poly.type
_entity_poly.pdbx_seq_one_letter_code
_entity_poly.pdbx_strand_id
1 'polypeptide(L)'
;MDNHTEEKERSQQLLGEDHRVIGGIFFVLPCIENYTKVDLRTVSFDIPPQEILTRDSVTVSVDAVVYYRVSNPTVSVANVENAHHATRLLAQTTLRNILGTKSMSEILTEREVISTAMQNLLDDATDDWGIRVERVEIKDVRLPTQLQRAMAAEAEAAREARAKVLAAEGEHKASKALKEASDVINQSPAALQLRYLQTLSSISSEKNSTIVFPLPIDFIAAFVKK
;
A
#
# COMPACT_ATOMS: atom_id res chain seq x y z
N MET A 1 9.86 -48.45 13.79
CA MET A 1 11.10 -48.13 13.05
C MET A 1 10.82 -48.64 11.66
N ASP A 2 10.32 -47.72 10.86
CA ASP A 2 9.28 -48.01 9.87
C ASP A 2 9.91 -48.27 8.51
N ASN A 3 9.56 -49.41 7.91
CA ASN A 3 10.03 -49.84 6.58
C ASN A 3 9.83 -48.77 5.49
N HIS A 4 8.90 -47.82 5.67
CA HIS A 4 8.68 -46.71 4.73
C HIS A 4 9.78 -45.66 4.71
N THR A 5 10.52 -45.49 5.81
CA THR A 5 11.66 -44.56 5.84
C THR A 5 12.87 -45.19 5.14
N GLU A 6 13.10 -46.49 5.34
CA GLU A 6 14.19 -47.23 4.66
C GLU A 6 13.95 -47.39 3.15
N GLU A 7 12.70 -47.56 2.70
CA GLU A 7 12.38 -47.56 1.26
C GLU A 7 12.61 -46.19 0.61
N LYS A 8 12.28 -45.11 1.30
CA LYS A 8 12.53 -43.74 0.81
C LYS A 8 14.02 -43.43 0.76
N GLU A 9 14.81 -43.87 1.75
CA GLU A 9 16.27 -43.72 1.76
C GLU A 9 16.94 -44.57 0.66
N ARG A 10 16.48 -45.81 0.42
CA ARG A 10 16.94 -46.64 -0.71
C ARG A 10 16.58 -46.02 -2.07
N SER A 11 15.41 -45.39 -2.15
CA SER A 11 15.00 -44.64 -3.35
C SER A 11 15.86 -43.40 -3.57
N GLN A 12 16.28 -42.72 -2.49
CA GLN A 12 17.23 -41.59 -2.56
C GLN A 12 18.62 -42.03 -3.01
N GLN A 13 19.09 -43.20 -2.58
CA GLN A 13 20.43 -43.69 -2.93
C GLN A 13 20.53 -44.18 -4.38
N LEU A 14 19.42 -44.56 -5.01
CA LEU A 14 19.35 -44.96 -6.42
C LEU A 14 19.03 -43.81 -7.39
N LEU A 15 18.55 -42.66 -6.90
CA LEU A 15 18.32 -41.46 -7.72
C LEU A 15 19.59 -40.62 -7.98
N GLY A 16 20.74 -41.08 -7.48
CA GLY A 16 22.06 -40.62 -7.89
C GLY A 16 22.63 -41.38 -9.10
N GLU A 17 21.96 -42.44 -9.58
CA GLU A 17 22.39 -43.14 -10.79
C GLU A 17 21.73 -42.57 -12.05
N ASP A 18 22.61 -42.06 -12.91
CA ASP A 18 22.42 -41.73 -14.32
C ASP A 18 21.18 -42.41 -14.96
N HIS A 19 20.07 -41.68 -15.01
CA HIS A 19 19.08 -41.96 -16.04
C HIS A 19 19.78 -41.78 -17.39
N ARG A 20 19.99 -42.88 -18.10
CA ARG A 20 20.61 -42.90 -19.43
C ARG A 20 19.71 -42.15 -20.41
N VAL A 21 19.92 -40.85 -20.54
CA VAL A 21 19.29 -40.03 -21.58
C VAL A 21 19.98 -40.35 -22.89
N ILE A 22 19.44 -41.32 -23.63
CA ILE A 22 19.86 -41.62 -25.00
C ILE A 22 18.96 -40.81 -25.93
N GLY A 23 19.47 -39.69 -26.45
CA GLY A 23 18.81 -38.93 -27.51
C GLY A 23 17.51 -38.19 -27.11
N GLY A 24 17.36 -37.80 -25.84
CA GLY A 24 16.22 -37.00 -25.37
C GLY A 24 14.92 -37.78 -25.13
N ILE A 25 14.97 -39.12 -25.21
CA ILE A 25 13.85 -39.99 -24.85
C ILE A 25 14.02 -40.43 -23.39
N PHE A 26 13.00 -40.16 -22.57
CA PHE A 26 12.91 -40.67 -21.21
C PHE A 26 12.17 -42.01 -21.22
N PHE A 27 12.83 -43.07 -20.75
CA PHE A 27 12.24 -44.41 -20.62
C PHE A 27 11.71 -44.58 -19.19
N VAL A 28 10.40 -44.80 -19.04
CA VAL A 28 9.75 -45.02 -17.74
C VAL A 28 9.25 -46.46 -17.70
N LEU A 29 9.71 -47.23 -16.71
CA LEU A 29 9.32 -48.64 -16.55
C LEU A 29 7.89 -48.72 -15.99
N PRO A 30 6.91 -49.23 -16.76
CA PRO A 30 5.54 -49.39 -16.25
C PRO A 30 5.57 -50.39 -15.07
N CYS A 31 4.93 -50.02 -13.96
CA CYS A 31 4.79 -50.74 -12.68
C CYS A 31 5.84 -50.49 -11.58
N ILE A 32 7.03 -49.94 -11.88
CA ILE A 32 8.04 -49.63 -10.85
C ILE A 32 8.20 -48.12 -10.67
N GLU A 33 8.13 -47.37 -11.76
CA GLU A 33 8.38 -45.94 -11.77
C GLU A 33 7.08 -45.16 -12.00
N ASN A 34 6.87 -44.14 -11.18
CA ASN A 34 5.82 -43.15 -11.38
C ASN A 34 6.45 -41.84 -11.82
N TYR A 35 5.97 -41.26 -12.92
CA TYR A 35 6.38 -39.92 -13.33
C TYR A 35 5.31 -38.91 -12.92
N THR A 36 5.74 -37.77 -12.37
CA THR A 36 4.85 -36.66 -12.03
C THR A 36 5.29 -35.42 -12.78
N LYS A 37 4.39 -34.82 -13.55
CA LYS A 37 4.64 -33.56 -14.25
C LYS A 37 4.48 -32.39 -13.28
N VAL A 38 5.55 -31.64 -13.05
CA VAL A 38 5.56 -30.47 -12.16
C VAL A 38 5.64 -29.19 -13.00
N ASP A 39 4.79 -28.20 -12.69
CA ASP A 39 4.87 -26.87 -13.29
C ASP A 39 5.86 -25.99 -12.51
N LEU A 40 6.78 -25.35 -13.23
CA LEU A 40 7.82 -24.47 -12.67
C LEU A 40 7.45 -22.98 -12.77
N ARG A 41 6.31 -22.67 -13.39
CA ARG A 41 5.82 -21.29 -13.54
C ARG A 41 5.32 -20.74 -12.21
N THR A 42 5.30 -19.41 -12.09
CA THR A 42 4.65 -18.73 -10.97
C THR A 42 3.17 -19.02 -10.99
N VAL A 43 2.69 -19.58 -9.88
CA VAL A 43 1.30 -19.85 -9.59
C VAL A 43 0.87 -19.04 -8.37
N SER A 44 -0.42 -18.71 -8.31
CA SER A 44 -0.99 -17.98 -7.19
C SER A 44 -2.11 -18.77 -6.53
N PHE A 45 -2.30 -18.55 -5.23
CA PHE A 45 -3.50 -18.98 -4.52
C PHE A 45 -3.96 -17.89 -3.55
N ASP A 46 -5.27 -17.81 -3.36
CA ASP A 46 -5.88 -16.98 -2.33
C ASP A 46 -5.83 -17.69 -0.97
N ILE A 47 -5.43 -16.94 0.07
CA ILE A 47 -5.64 -17.30 1.47
C ILE A 47 -7.08 -16.88 1.82
N PRO A 48 -7.93 -17.81 2.29
CA PRO A 48 -9.30 -17.46 2.64
C PRO A 48 -9.33 -16.44 3.80
N PRO A 49 -10.36 -15.57 3.88
CA PRO A 49 -10.47 -14.58 4.93
C PRO A 49 -10.31 -15.18 6.33
N GLN A 50 -9.37 -14.62 7.11
CA GLN A 50 -9.11 -15.03 8.49
C GLN A 50 -9.66 -13.97 9.45
N GLU A 51 -10.59 -14.37 10.32
CA GLU A 51 -11.03 -13.53 11.44
C GLU A 51 -10.03 -13.67 12.59
N ILE A 52 -9.38 -12.56 12.93
CA ILE A 52 -8.32 -12.52 13.96
C ILE A 52 -8.53 -11.32 14.89
N LEU A 53 -8.10 -11.48 16.13
CA LEU A 53 -8.03 -10.39 17.11
C LEU A 53 -6.64 -9.75 17.02
N THR A 54 -6.60 -8.44 16.78
CA THR A 54 -5.35 -7.67 16.75
C THR A 54 -4.83 -7.38 18.15
N ARG A 55 -3.61 -6.83 18.24
CA ARG A 55 -2.97 -6.44 19.52
C ARG A 55 -3.82 -5.46 20.34
N ASP A 56 -4.60 -4.61 19.68
CA ASP A 56 -5.52 -3.62 20.26
C ASP A 56 -6.93 -4.16 20.52
N SER A 57 -7.11 -5.49 20.50
CA SER A 57 -8.39 -6.15 20.78
C SER A 57 -9.51 -5.80 19.78
N VAL A 58 -9.15 -5.52 18.54
CA VAL A 58 -10.09 -5.29 17.45
C VAL A 58 -10.22 -6.57 16.61
N THR A 59 -11.45 -6.97 16.33
CA THR A 59 -11.70 -8.08 15.41
C THR A 59 -11.56 -7.56 13.98
N VAL A 60 -10.68 -8.19 13.19
CA VAL A 60 -10.48 -7.85 11.77
C VAL A 60 -10.53 -9.11 10.93
N SER A 61 -11.06 -9.01 9.72
CA SER A 61 -11.04 -10.09 8.74
C SER A 61 -10.11 -9.72 7.59
N VAL A 62 -9.07 -10.52 7.37
CA VAL A 62 -8.03 -10.24 6.37
C VAL A 62 -7.87 -11.41 5.42
N ASP A 63 -7.81 -11.13 4.13
CA ASP A 63 -7.41 -12.08 3.09
C ASP A 63 -6.15 -11.60 2.35
N ALA A 64 -5.48 -12.54 1.70
CA ALA A 64 -4.20 -12.29 1.03
C ALA A 64 -3.98 -13.28 -0.12
N VAL A 65 -3.05 -12.99 -1.01
CA VAL A 65 -2.66 -13.82 -2.14
C VAL A 65 -1.16 -14.11 -2.05
N VAL A 66 -0.77 -15.34 -2.31
CA VAL A 66 0.63 -15.77 -2.34
C VAL A 66 1.00 -16.15 -3.77
N TYR A 67 2.08 -15.57 -4.27
CA TYR A 67 2.71 -15.91 -5.54
C TYR A 67 3.97 -16.72 -5.26
N TYR A 68 4.04 -17.91 -5.81
CA TYR A 68 5.15 -18.83 -5.59
C TYR A 68 5.38 -19.68 -6.83
N ARG A 69 6.54 -20.31 -6.89
CA ARG A 69 6.87 -21.28 -7.92
C ARG A 69 7.65 -22.44 -7.33
N VAL A 70 7.62 -23.57 -8.01
CA VAL A 70 8.51 -24.69 -7.69
C VAL A 70 9.92 -24.33 -8.17
N SER A 71 10.87 -24.31 -7.23
CA SER A 71 12.29 -24.07 -7.51
C SER A 71 13.03 -25.39 -7.74
N ASN A 72 12.71 -26.41 -6.92
CA ASN A 72 13.29 -27.75 -7.04
C ASN A 72 12.19 -28.82 -7.10
N PRO A 73 11.89 -29.38 -8.29
CA PRO A 73 10.79 -30.35 -8.45
C PRO A 73 11.07 -31.67 -7.75
N THR A 74 12.33 -32.09 -7.63
CA THR A 74 12.71 -33.34 -6.94
C THR A 74 12.38 -33.24 -5.45
N VAL A 75 12.78 -32.14 -4.82
CA VAL A 75 12.52 -31.86 -3.40
C VAL A 75 11.02 -31.69 -3.14
N SER A 76 10.31 -31.01 -4.03
CA SER A 76 8.87 -30.75 -3.90
C SER A 76 8.00 -32.01 -3.89
N VAL A 77 8.41 -33.05 -4.63
CA VAL A 77 7.71 -34.34 -4.65
C VAL A 77 8.20 -35.28 -3.54
N ALA A 78 9.47 -35.18 -3.14
CA ALA A 78 10.07 -36.10 -2.17
C ALA A 78 9.77 -35.76 -0.70
N ASN A 79 9.80 -34.47 -0.35
CA ASN A 79 9.82 -34.04 1.05
C ASN A 79 8.42 -33.88 1.67
N VAL A 80 7.38 -33.65 0.85
CA VAL A 80 6.00 -33.47 1.33
C VAL A 80 5.03 -34.17 0.41
N GLU A 81 4.01 -34.84 0.98
CA GLU A 81 2.97 -35.52 0.21
C GLU A 81 2.24 -34.58 -0.76
N ASN A 82 1.95 -33.35 -0.32
CA ASN A 82 1.43 -32.28 -1.16
C ASN A 82 1.97 -30.91 -0.72
N ALA A 83 3.06 -30.48 -1.35
CA ALA A 83 3.71 -29.20 -1.05
C ALA A 83 2.75 -28.00 -1.21
N HIS A 84 1.92 -27.99 -2.25
CA HIS A 84 0.93 -26.92 -2.46
C HIS A 84 -0.09 -26.82 -1.32
N HIS A 85 -0.55 -27.94 -0.78
CA HIS A 85 -1.49 -27.95 0.35
C HIS A 85 -0.81 -27.51 1.65
N ALA A 86 0.40 -28.02 1.92
CA ALA A 86 1.18 -27.63 3.10
C ALA A 86 1.49 -26.13 3.10
N THR A 87 1.91 -25.55 1.97
CA THR A 87 2.15 -24.11 1.83
C THR A 87 0.89 -23.28 2.09
N ARG A 88 -0.30 -23.74 1.67
CA ARG A 88 -1.56 -23.04 1.98
C ARG A 88 -1.86 -22.99 3.48
N LEU A 89 -1.69 -24.11 4.17
CA LEU A 89 -1.91 -24.19 5.63
C LEU A 89 -0.90 -23.35 6.40
N LEU A 90 0.36 -23.39 5.96
CA LEU A 90 1.42 -22.57 6.54
C LEU A 90 1.10 -21.09 6.33
N ALA A 91 0.70 -20.68 5.13
CA ALA A 91 0.33 -19.30 4.82
C ALA A 91 -0.83 -18.79 5.71
N GLN A 92 -1.86 -19.61 5.94
CA GLN A 92 -2.96 -19.25 6.86
C GLN A 92 -2.46 -19.04 8.30
N THR A 93 -1.59 -19.94 8.78
CA THR A 93 -1.06 -19.88 10.14
C THR A 93 -0.13 -18.68 10.31
N THR A 94 0.74 -18.43 9.34
CA THR A 94 1.67 -17.29 9.33
C THR A 94 0.92 -15.95 9.26
N LEU A 95 -0.12 -15.86 8.42
CA LEU A 95 -1.00 -14.69 8.36
C LEU A 95 -1.62 -14.40 9.73
N ARG A 96 -2.20 -15.42 10.38
CA ARG A 96 -2.81 -15.30 11.70
C ARG A 96 -1.80 -14.83 12.76
N ASN A 97 -0.61 -15.43 12.77
CA ASN A 97 0.41 -15.12 13.76
C ASN A 97 0.92 -13.68 13.64
N ILE A 98 1.24 -13.24 12.42
CA ILE A 98 1.75 -11.88 12.21
C ILE A 98 0.67 -10.85 12.53
N LEU A 99 -0.55 -11.03 12.00
CA LEU A 99 -1.63 -10.07 12.25
C LEU A 99 -2.02 -9.98 13.73
N GLY A 100 -1.92 -11.07 14.49
CA GLY A 100 -2.14 -11.06 15.95
C GLY A 100 -1.12 -10.22 16.73
N THR A 101 0.10 -10.03 16.20
CA THR A 101 1.13 -9.18 16.83
C THR A 101 1.02 -7.71 16.45
N LYS A 102 0.23 -7.38 15.42
CA LYS A 102 0.09 -6.04 14.86
C LYS A 102 -1.15 -5.33 15.40
N SER A 103 -1.10 -4.01 15.44
CA SER A 103 -2.28 -3.19 15.72
C SER A 103 -3.15 -3.01 14.47
N MET A 104 -4.43 -2.71 14.64
CA MET A 104 -5.34 -2.46 13.51
C MET A 104 -4.86 -1.31 12.60
N SER A 105 -4.31 -0.24 13.18
CA SER A 105 -3.77 0.90 12.40
C SER A 105 -2.53 0.52 11.58
N GLU A 106 -1.63 -0.30 12.13
CA GLU A 106 -0.48 -0.87 11.40
C GLU A 106 -0.96 -1.73 10.24
N ILE A 107 -1.98 -2.57 10.43
CA ILE A 107 -2.53 -3.43 9.36
C ILE A 107 -3.11 -2.59 8.20
N LEU A 108 -3.72 -1.45 8.51
CA LEU A 108 -4.29 -0.55 7.50
C LEU A 108 -3.22 0.27 6.77
N THR A 109 -2.17 0.71 7.48
CA THR A 109 -1.19 1.69 6.99
C THR A 109 0.08 1.03 6.43
N GLU A 110 0.57 -0.02 7.08
CA GLU A 110 1.87 -0.66 6.83
C GLU A 110 1.71 -2.01 6.09
N ARG A 111 0.82 -2.07 5.10
CA ARG A 111 0.54 -3.32 4.36
C ARG A 111 1.77 -3.93 3.69
N GLU A 112 2.66 -3.08 3.17
CA GLU A 112 3.90 -3.52 2.52
C GLU A 112 4.86 -4.19 3.50
N VAL A 113 4.98 -3.63 4.71
CA VAL A 113 5.85 -4.18 5.77
C VAL A 113 5.37 -5.57 6.19
N ILE A 114 4.05 -5.73 6.37
CA ILE A 114 3.44 -7.03 6.71
C ILE A 114 3.62 -8.03 5.57
N SER A 115 3.43 -7.60 4.33
CA SER A 115 3.58 -8.45 3.14
C SER A 115 5.02 -8.97 2.99
N THR A 116 6.02 -8.10 3.18
CA THR A 116 7.45 -8.49 3.14
C THR A 116 7.80 -9.42 4.30
N ALA A 117 7.30 -9.15 5.52
CA ALA A 117 7.53 -10.03 6.66
C ALA A 117 6.92 -11.43 6.45
N MET A 118 5.72 -11.50 5.89
CA MET A 118 5.08 -12.75 5.48
C MET A 118 5.86 -13.48 4.40
N GLN A 119 6.33 -12.76 3.39
CA GLN A 119 7.12 -13.34 2.30
C GLN A 119 8.37 -14.03 2.85
N ASN A 120 9.16 -13.33 3.67
CA ASN A 120 10.40 -13.89 4.22
C ASN A 120 10.13 -15.15 5.06
N LEU A 121 9.14 -15.09 5.96
CA LEU A 121 8.79 -16.22 6.81
C LEU A 121 8.26 -17.42 6.03
N LEU A 122 7.51 -17.19 4.96
CA LEU A 122 7.01 -18.27 4.11
C LEU A 122 8.12 -18.83 3.22
N ASP A 123 8.96 -17.99 2.61
CA ASP A 123 10.06 -18.44 1.75
C ASP A 123 11.01 -19.34 2.54
N ASP A 124 11.49 -18.87 3.70
CA ASP A 124 12.40 -19.61 4.59
C ASP A 124 11.85 -20.99 4.98
N ALA A 125 10.55 -21.08 5.27
CA ALA A 125 9.92 -22.33 5.69
C ALA A 125 9.54 -23.25 4.52
N THR A 126 9.36 -22.72 3.31
CA THR A 126 8.97 -23.49 2.11
C THR A 126 10.15 -23.92 1.25
N ASP A 127 11.35 -23.38 1.51
CA ASP A 127 12.59 -23.76 0.82
C ASP A 127 12.89 -25.26 0.98
N ASP A 128 12.65 -25.82 2.17
CA ASP A 128 12.78 -27.27 2.45
C ASP A 128 11.81 -28.13 1.62
N TRP A 129 10.75 -27.53 1.08
CA TRP A 129 9.78 -28.19 0.21
C TRP A 129 10.02 -27.88 -1.27
N GLY A 130 11.15 -27.24 -1.61
CA GLY A 130 11.50 -26.89 -2.98
C GLY A 130 10.58 -25.83 -3.59
N ILE A 131 9.86 -25.06 -2.77
CA ILE A 131 8.98 -23.96 -3.16
C ILE A 131 9.69 -22.65 -2.85
N ARG A 132 9.63 -21.71 -3.80
CA ARG A 132 10.08 -20.32 -3.61
C ARG A 132 8.89 -19.37 -3.64
N VAL A 133 8.74 -18.56 -2.61
CA VAL A 133 7.70 -17.53 -2.50
C VAL A 133 8.23 -16.23 -3.07
N GLU A 134 7.65 -15.79 -4.19
CA GLU A 134 8.11 -14.60 -4.91
C GLU A 134 7.51 -13.32 -4.33
N ARG A 135 6.24 -13.38 -3.90
CA ARG A 135 5.52 -12.23 -3.34
C ARG A 135 4.30 -12.65 -2.53
N VAL A 136 3.98 -11.88 -1.50
CA VAL A 136 2.70 -11.95 -0.78
C VAL A 136 2.02 -10.59 -0.90
N GLU A 137 0.70 -10.59 -1.14
CA GLU A 137 -0.09 -9.36 -1.23
C GLU A 137 -1.32 -9.47 -0.33
N ILE A 138 -1.53 -8.48 0.55
CA ILE A 138 -2.78 -8.36 1.30
C ILE A 138 -3.86 -7.83 0.36
N LYS A 139 -4.99 -8.53 0.28
CA LYS A 139 -6.06 -8.23 -0.68
C LYS A 139 -7.09 -7.26 -0.07
N ASP A 140 -7.74 -7.64 1.02
CA ASP A 140 -8.75 -6.85 1.71
C ASP A 140 -8.59 -6.96 3.24
N VAL A 141 -8.96 -5.87 3.93
CA VAL A 141 -8.97 -5.78 5.39
C VAL A 141 -10.32 -5.24 5.81
N ARG A 142 -11.17 -6.10 6.36
CA ARG A 142 -12.54 -5.79 6.76
C ARG A 142 -12.63 -5.59 8.26
N LEU A 143 -13.22 -4.46 8.63
CA LEU A 143 -13.53 -4.10 10.01
C LEU A 143 -15.02 -4.35 10.29
N PRO A 144 -15.42 -4.56 11.56
CA PRO A 144 -16.81 -4.57 11.95
C PRO A 144 -17.49 -3.27 11.54
N THR A 145 -18.68 -3.36 10.96
CA THR A 145 -19.40 -2.20 10.39
C THR A 145 -19.64 -1.09 11.41
N GLN A 146 -19.80 -1.44 12.69
CA GLN A 146 -19.99 -0.48 13.77
C GLN A 146 -18.71 0.34 14.03
N LEU A 147 -17.54 -0.32 14.07
CA LEU A 147 -16.25 0.34 14.25
C LEU A 147 -15.89 1.19 13.03
N GLN A 148 -16.10 0.66 11.83
CA GLN A 148 -15.83 1.39 10.59
C GLN A 148 -16.60 2.72 10.51
N ARG A 149 -17.87 2.72 10.93
CA ARG A 149 -18.70 3.94 10.99
C ARG A 149 -18.20 4.92 12.04
N ALA A 150 -17.85 4.43 13.24
CA ALA A 150 -17.32 5.27 14.30
C ALA A 150 -16.00 5.94 13.90
N MET A 151 -15.08 5.17 13.31
CA MET A 151 -13.80 5.67 12.79
C MET A 151 -13.99 6.67 11.66
N ALA A 152 -14.93 6.42 10.74
CA ALA A 152 -15.24 7.37 9.67
C ALA A 152 -15.76 8.70 10.21
N ALA A 153 -16.64 8.67 11.21
CA ALA A 153 -17.16 9.87 11.87
C ALA A 153 -16.05 10.63 12.62
N GLU A 154 -15.18 9.92 13.35
CA GLU A 154 -14.04 10.52 14.04
C GLU A 154 -13.04 11.13 13.06
N ALA A 155 -12.72 10.43 11.97
CA ALA A 155 -11.80 10.92 10.94
C ALA A 155 -12.33 12.18 10.25
N GLU A 156 -13.64 12.23 9.96
CA GLU A 156 -14.27 13.42 9.36
C GLU A 156 -14.23 14.61 10.33
N ALA A 157 -14.61 14.40 11.60
CA ALA A 157 -14.54 15.46 12.62
C ALA A 157 -13.11 15.98 12.82
N ALA A 158 -12.11 15.09 12.85
CA ALA A 158 -10.69 15.47 12.95
C ALA A 158 -10.22 16.22 11.70
N ARG A 159 -10.69 15.83 10.51
CA ARG A 159 -10.36 16.49 9.25
C ARG A 159 -10.97 17.89 9.18
N GLU A 160 -12.23 18.06 9.57
CA GLU A 160 -12.89 19.37 9.65
C GLU A 160 -12.21 20.30 10.66
N ALA A 161 -11.87 19.78 11.84
CA ALA A 161 -11.16 20.54 12.87
C ALA A 161 -9.79 21.02 12.36
N ARG A 162 -9.01 20.13 11.73
CA ARG A 162 -7.72 20.47 11.13
C ARG A 162 -7.86 21.49 10.00
N ALA A 163 -8.89 21.36 9.15
CA ALA A 163 -9.16 22.32 8.09
C ALA A 163 -9.46 23.73 8.64
N LYS A 164 -10.22 23.85 9.73
CA LYS A 164 -10.51 25.13 10.39
C LYS A 164 -9.25 25.78 10.96
N VAL A 165 -8.38 25.01 11.62
CA VAL A 165 -7.11 25.52 12.15
C VAL A 165 -6.22 26.00 11.00
N LEU A 166 -6.09 25.20 9.94
CA LEU A 166 -5.27 25.57 8.78
C LEU A 166 -5.80 26.83 8.08
N ALA A 167 -7.12 26.98 7.97
CA ALA A 167 -7.75 28.18 7.42
C ALA A 167 -7.45 29.43 8.26
N ALA A 168 -7.61 29.34 9.58
CA ALA A 168 -7.31 30.44 10.49
C ALA A 168 -5.82 30.83 10.48
N GLU A 169 -4.92 29.84 10.45
CA GLU A 169 -3.48 30.09 10.30
C GLU A 169 -3.14 30.72 8.95
N GLY A 170 -3.79 30.26 7.88
CA GLY A 170 -3.67 30.83 6.54
C GLY A 170 -4.10 32.30 6.50
N GLU A 171 -5.25 32.61 7.11
CA GLU A 171 -5.79 33.98 7.21
C GLU A 171 -4.88 34.89 8.04
N HIS A 172 -4.33 34.38 9.14
CA HIS A 172 -3.38 35.14 9.96
C HIS A 172 -2.09 35.45 9.18
N LYS A 173 -1.52 34.45 8.49
CA LYS A 173 -0.32 34.64 7.64
C LYS A 173 -0.58 35.64 6.52
N ALA A 174 -1.74 35.53 5.85
CA ALA A 174 -2.14 36.47 4.80
C ALA A 174 -2.30 37.90 5.35
N SER A 175 -2.96 38.06 6.49
CA SER A 175 -3.15 39.36 7.14
C SER A 175 -1.83 40.02 7.51
N LYS A 176 -0.87 39.23 8.02
CA LYS A 176 0.47 39.73 8.35
C LYS A 176 1.21 40.22 7.11
N ALA A 177 1.20 39.44 6.03
CA ALA A 177 1.82 39.82 4.76
C ALA A 177 1.17 41.08 4.16
N LEU A 178 -0.16 41.19 4.23
CA LEU A 178 -0.88 42.39 3.76
C LEU A 178 -0.54 43.62 4.59
N LYS A 179 -0.41 43.50 5.91
CA LYS A 179 0.04 44.59 6.79
C LYS A 179 1.45 45.05 6.41
N GLU A 180 2.39 44.12 6.28
CA GLU A 180 3.77 44.44 5.87
C GLU A 180 3.79 45.15 4.51
N ALA A 181 3.02 44.68 3.53
CA ALA A 181 2.89 45.34 2.24
C ALA A 181 2.27 46.75 2.35
N SER A 182 1.28 46.95 3.23
CA SER A 182 0.69 48.26 3.50
C SER A 182 1.67 49.23 4.13
N ASP A 183 2.47 48.76 5.09
CA ASP A 183 3.48 49.58 5.77
C ASP A 183 4.57 50.03 4.78
N VAL A 184 5.01 49.15 3.88
CA VAL A 184 5.95 49.50 2.79
C VAL A 184 5.36 50.53 1.83
N ILE A 185 4.07 50.43 1.52
CA ILE A 185 3.40 51.38 0.61
C ILE A 185 3.21 52.75 1.25
N ASN A 186 2.90 52.80 2.54
CA ASN A 186 2.80 54.06 3.27
C ASN A 186 4.13 54.82 3.33
N GLN A 187 5.27 54.12 3.29
CA GLN A 187 6.59 54.77 3.25
C GLN A 187 6.85 55.52 1.93
N SER A 188 6.16 55.18 0.84
CA SER A 188 6.34 55.82 -0.47
C SER A 188 4.99 56.17 -1.10
N PRO A 189 4.56 57.45 -1.06
CA PRO A 189 3.28 57.89 -1.63
C PRO A 189 3.10 57.54 -3.12
N ALA A 190 4.21 57.47 -3.88
CA ALA A 190 4.19 57.08 -5.30
C ALA A 190 3.77 55.60 -5.51
N ALA A 191 3.96 54.72 -4.52
CA ALA A 191 3.58 53.31 -4.61
C ALA A 191 2.07 53.09 -4.68
N LEU A 192 1.27 53.90 -3.95
CA LEU A 192 -0.20 53.88 -4.05
C LEU A 192 -0.66 54.27 -5.46
N GLN A 193 -0.01 55.28 -6.04
CA GLN A 193 -0.35 55.78 -7.37
C GLN A 193 -0.03 54.76 -8.47
N LEU A 194 1.12 54.07 -8.37
CA LEU A 194 1.47 52.96 -9.25
C LEU A 194 0.49 51.79 -9.11
N ARG A 195 0.11 51.42 -7.88
CA ARG A 195 -0.87 50.36 -7.65
C ARG A 195 -2.24 50.72 -8.22
N TYR A 196 -2.68 51.96 -8.05
CA TYR A 196 -3.91 52.48 -8.65
C TYR A 196 -3.88 52.35 -10.19
N LEU A 197 -2.80 52.75 -10.84
CA LEU A 197 -2.62 52.59 -12.29
C LEU A 197 -2.59 51.12 -12.73
N GLN A 198 -1.96 50.23 -11.96
CA GLN A 198 -1.98 48.79 -12.22
C GLN A 198 -3.40 48.20 -12.11
N THR A 199 -4.15 48.57 -11.08
CA THR A 199 -5.55 48.13 -10.90
C THR A 199 -6.41 48.63 -12.07
N LEU A 200 -6.23 49.88 -12.51
CA LEU A 200 -6.92 50.41 -13.69
C LEU A 200 -6.57 49.65 -14.96
N SER A 201 -5.30 49.29 -15.17
CA SER A 201 -4.88 48.47 -16.31
C SER A 201 -5.52 47.09 -16.29
N SER A 202 -5.57 46.44 -15.11
CA SER A 202 -6.20 45.13 -14.93
C SER A 202 -7.71 45.18 -15.18
N ILE A 203 -8.41 46.20 -14.68
CA ILE A 203 -9.85 46.40 -14.91
C ILE A 203 -10.13 46.70 -16.39
N SER A 204 -9.27 47.48 -17.06
CA SER A 204 -9.38 47.77 -18.49
C SER A 204 -9.17 46.53 -19.37
N SER A 205 -8.39 45.57 -18.88
CA SER A 205 -8.15 44.27 -19.53
C SER A 205 -9.36 43.33 -19.44
N GLU A 206 -10.09 43.33 -18.32
CA GLU A 206 -11.37 42.62 -18.21
C GLU A 206 -12.45 43.42 -18.95
N LYS A 207 -12.97 42.89 -20.07
CA LYS A 207 -13.92 43.56 -20.98
C LYS A 207 -15.29 43.91 -20.34
N ASN A 208 -15.36 44.80 -19.35
CA ASN A 208 -16.59 45.28 -18.73
C ASN A 208 -16.82 46.77 -19.04
N SER A 209 -18.00 47.11 -19.60
CA SER A 209 -18.23 48.34 -20.36
C SER A 209 -18.58 49.60 -19.56
N THR A 210 -18.54 49.56 -18.22
CA THR A 210 -18.87 50.72 -17.38
C THR A 210 -17.86 50.86 -16.24
N ILE A 211 -16.93 51.79 -16.38
CA ILE A 211 -15.92 52.12 -15.36
C ILE A 211 -16.47 53.31 -14.56
N VAL A 212 -16.95 53.06 -13.34
CA VAL A 212 -17.34 54.13 -12.41
C VAL A 212 -16.09 54.65 -11.71
N PHE A 213 -15.75 55.91 -11.94
CA PHE A 213 -14.50 56.51 -11.47
C PHE A 213 -14.72 57.29 -10.15
N PRO A 214 -14.24 56.80 -9.00
CA PRO A 214 -14.21 57.61 -7.79
C PRO A 214 -13.05 58.61 -7.89
N LEU A 215 -13.35 59.88 -8.17
CA LEU A 215 -12.36 60.96 -8.12
C LEU A 215 -12.01 61.27 -6.66
N PRO A 216 -10.72 61.33 -6.28
CA PRO A 216 -10.31 61.79 -4.95
C PRO A 216 -10.80 63.22 -4.70
N ILE A 217 -11.39 63.44 -3.53
CA ILE A 217 -12.01 64.72 -3.16
C ILE A 217 -10.97 65.86 -3.20
N ASP A 218 -9.68 65.55 -2.99
CA ASP A 218 -8.58 66.52 -3.06
C ASP A 218 -8.43 67.18 -4.44
N PHE A 219 -8.71 66.45 -5.54
CA PHE A 219 -8.71 67.03 -6.89
C PHE A 219 -9.93 67.93 -7.12
N ILE A 220 -11.07 67.61 -6.51
CA ILE A 220 -12.30 68.41 -6.59
C ILE A 220 -12.15 69.68 -5.73
N ALA A 221 -11.52 69.59 -4.55
CA ALA A 221 -11.26 70.71 -3.65
C ALA A 221 -10.39 71.79 -4.30
N ALA A 222 -9.44 71.42 -5.16
CA ALA A 222 -8.62 72.36 -5.93
C ALA A 222 -9.43 73.15 -6.99
N PHE A 223 -10.56 72.61 -7.46
CA PHE A 223 -11.46 73.28 -8.40
C PHE A 223 -12.59 74.08 -7.71
N VAL A 224 -12.95 73.72 -6.48
CA VAL A 224 -14.00 74.39 -5.70
C VAL A 224 -13.47 75.60 -4.90
N LYS A 225 -12.16 75.65 -4.61
CA LYS A 225 -11.55 76.81 -3.96
C LYS A 225 -11.23 77.89 -5.00
N LYS A 226 -12.19 78.79 -5.23
CA LYS A 226 -12.00 80.07 -5.93
C LYS A 226 -12.29 81.22 -4.98
#